data_AF-A0A1L9NXS8-F1
#
_entry.id   AF-A0A1L9NXS8-F1
#
_cell.length_a   1.000
_cell.length_b   1.000
_cell.length_c   1.000
_cell.angle_alpha   90.00
_cell.angle_beta   90.00
_cell.angle_gamma   90.00
#
_symmetry.space_group_name_H-M   'P 1'
#
loop_
_entity.id
_entity.type
_entity.pdbx_description
1 polymer ?
#
loop_
_entity_poly.entity_id
_entity_poly.type
_entity_poly.pdbx_seq_one_letter_code
_entity_poly.pdbx_strand_id
1 'polypeptide(L)'
;MSDITELERRITAALDRIGAGLDGLEAPAPLGPDPAELQNSLDIAAARVEELEKELSDLKAASADMDALEQALSDEKLANAQLEERMKSVRDTADRHASAMDIQALEQQKTTAKLDTDLQRLRRAAEDLRASNLSLRSAMEEGLSEPHLINKAMLAELETLRATRAVEMAQADAVLAALDPLVKRAAQDAAKAGEEEGTHA
;
A
#
# COMPACT_ATOMS: atom_id res chain seq x y z
N MET A 1 -120.43 18.24 -2.36
CA MET A 1 -120.44 16.80 -2.75
C MET A 1 -119.55 16.52 -3.95
N SER A 2 -119.24 17.50 -4.81
CA SER A 2 -118.31 17.39 -5.95
C SER A 2 -116.83 17.21 -5.57
N ASP A 3 -116.41 17.76 -4.43
CA ASP A 3 -114.99 17.72 -4.03
C ASP A 3 -114.53 16.32 -3.59
N ILE A 4 -115.43 15.51 -3.02
CA ILE A 4 -115.14 14.13 -2.60
C ILE A 4 -114.92 13.24 -3.83
N THR A 5 -115.75 13.37 -4.87
CA THR A 5 -115.60 12.58 -6.09
C THR A 5 -114.34 12.92 -6.88
N GLU A 6 -113.87 14.17 -6.80
CA GLU A 6 -112.62 14.58 -7.44
C GLU A 6 -111.38 14.11 -6.67
N LEU A 7 -111.46 14.11 -5.34
CA LEU A 7 -110.43 13.51 -4.47
C LEU A 7 -110.34 12.00 -4.68
N GLU A 8 -111.47 11.29 -4.76
CA GLU A 8 -111.50 9.85 -5.05
C GLU A 8 -110.86 9.55 -6.41
N ARG A 9 -111.24 10.27 -7.47
CA ARG A 9 -110.65 10.09 -8.80
C ARG A 9 -109.14 10.37 -8.82
N ARG A 10 -108.66 11.35 -8.07
CA ARG A 10 -107.22 11.64 -7.93
C ARG A 10 -106.47 10.59 -7.14
N ILE A 11 -107.07 10.03 -6.09
CA ILE A 11 -106.45 8.95 -5.30
C ILE A 11 -106.36 7.68 -6.15
N THR A 12 -107.40 7.30 -6.89
CA THR A 12 -107.34 6.13 -7.78
C THR A 12 -106.26 6.30 -8.85
N ALA A 13 -106.19 7.48 -9.48
CA ALA A 13 -105.14 7.78 -10.46
C ALA A 13 -103.72 7.83 -9.87
N ALA A 14 -103.58 8.20 -8.59
CA ALA A 14 -102.31 8.16 -7.88
C ALA A 14 -101.92 6.72 -7.52
N LEU A 15 -102.87 5.90 -7.10
CA LEU A 15 -102.66 4.48 -6.78
C LEU A 15 -102.30 3.67 -8.03
N ASP A 16 -102.97 3.90 -9.16
CA ASP A 16 -102.63 3.23 -10.43
C ASP A 16 -101.22 3.61 -10.92
N ARG A 17 -100.81 4.86 -10.71
CA ARG A 17 -99.47 5.34 -11.06
C ARG A 17 -98.40 4.76 -10.14
N ILE A 18 -98.71 4.55 -8.86
CA ILE A 18 -97.83 3.88 -7.91
C ILE A 18 -97.75 2.39 -8.24
N GLY A 19 -98.86 1.74 -8.61
CA GLY A 19 -98.88 0.37 -9.09
C GLY A 19 -98.00 0.18 -10.34
N ALA A 20 -98.18 1.01 -11.36
CA ALA A 20 -97.34 1.00 -12.54
C ALA A 20 -95.86 1.36 -12.26
N GLY A 21 -95.60 2.20 -11.25
CA GLY A 21 -94.26 2.53 -10.80
C GLY A 21 -93.56 1.40 -10.04
N LEU A 22 -94.31 0.59 -9.30
CA LEU A 22 -93.82 -0.61 -8.61
C LEU A 22 -93.57 -1.75 -9.59
N ASP A 23 -94.45 -1.96 -10.57
CA ASP A 23 -94.25 -2.95 -11.64
C ASP A 23 -93.00 -2.65 -12.48
N GLY A 24 -92.64 -1.37 -12.62
CA GLY A 24 -91.40 -0.94 -13.30
C GLY A 24 -90.11 -1.16 -12.49
N LEU A 25 -90.20 -1.26 -11.16
CA LEU A 25 -89.08 -1.62 -10.27
C LEU A 25 -88.86 -3.13 -10.19
N GLU A 26 -89.85 -3.92 -10.60
CA GLU A 26 -89.80 -5.38 -10.76
C GLU A 26 -89.37 -5.79 -12.18
N ALA A 27 -88.91 -4.83 -13.00
CA ALA A 27 -88.14 -5.16 -14.19
C ALA A 27 -86.83 -5.83 -13.77
N PRO A 28 -86.46 -7.00 -14.36
CA PRO A 28 -85.22 -7.67 -14.00
C PRO A 28 -84.06 -6.72 -14.33
N ALA A 29 -83.22 -6.43 -13.35
CA ALA A 29 -81.97 -5.71 -13.56
C ALA A 29 -81.24 -6.36 -14.75
N PRO A 30 -80.60 -5.58 -15.66
CA PRO A 30 -79.77 -6.18 -16.69
C PRO A 30 -78.75 -7.05 -15.98
N LEU A 31 -78.72 -8.35 -16.32
CA LEU A 31 -77.82 -9.30 -15.68
C LEU A 31 -76.43 -8.66 -15.66
N GLY A 32 -75.93 -8.41 -14.45
CA GLY A 32 -74.53 -8.07 -14.28
C GLY A 32 -73.66 -9.15 -14.95
N PRO A 33 -72.38 -8.86 -15.23
CA PRO A 33 -71.47 -9.86 -15.79
C PRO A 33 -71.64 -11.19 -15.05
N ASP A 34 -71.71 -12.28 -15.81
CA ASP A 34 -72.06 -13.59 -15.27
C ASP A 34 -71.14 -13.88 -14.07
N PRO A 35 -71.68 -14.24 -12.89
CA PRO A 35 -70.86 -14.56 -11.73
C PRO A 35 -69.74 -15.57 -12.04
N ALA A 36 -69.93 -16.45 -13.03
CA ALA A 36 -68.87 -17.35 -13.52
C ALA A 36 -67.73 -16.63 -14.26
N GLU A 37 -68.02 -15.60 -15.07
CA GLU A 37 -67.01 -14.79 -15.77
C GLU A 37 -66.22 -13.90 -14.80
N LEU A 38 -66.91 -13.32 -13.82
CA LEU A 38 -66.30 -12.58 -12.71
C LEU A 38 -65.35 -13.47 -11.90
N GLN A 39 -65.78 -14.69 -11.57
CA GLN A 39 -64.94 -15.66 -10.87
C GLN A 39 -63.68 -16.02 -11.66
N ASN A 40 -63.82 -16.31 -12.97
CA ASN A 40 -62.67 -16.58 -13.84
C ASN A 40 -61.69 -15.40 -13.91
N SER A 41 -62.18 -14.16 -13.95
CA SER A 41 -61.32 -12.97 -13.97
C SER A 41 -60.55 -12.78 -12.65
N LEU A 42 -61.18 -13.12 -11.52
CA LEU A 42 -60.58 -13.14 -10.19
C LEU A 42 -59.49 -14.22 -10.09
N ASP A 43 -59.74 -15.40 -10.64
CA ASP A 43 -58.78 -16.50 -10.65
C ASP A 43 -57.54 -16.17 -11.53
N ILE A 44 -57.75 -15.53 -12.69
CA ILE A 44 -56.67 -15.04 -13.57
C ILE A 44 -55.88 -13.92 -12.88
N ALA A 45 -56.56 -12.96 -12.24
CA ALA A 45 -55.91 -11.88 -11.51
C ALA A 45 -55.11 -12.41 -10.32
N ALA A 46 -55.63 -13.40 -9.59
CA ALA A 46 -54.94 -14.06 -8.49
C ALA A 46 -53.66 -14.77 -8.96
N ALA A 47 -53.73 -15.51 -10.07
CA ALA A 47 -52.55 -16.16 -10.66
C ALA A 47 -51.50 -15.13 -11.10
N ARG A 48 -51.93 -13.97 -11.64
CA ARG A 48 -51.01 -12.89 -12.02
C ARG A 48 -50.37 -12.20 -10.82
N VAL A 49 -51.09 -12.06 -9.71
CA VAL A 49 -50.53 -11.54 -8.44
C VAL A 49 -49.48 -12.50 -7.90
N GLU A 50 -49.74 -13.80 -7.90
CA GLU A 50 -48.77 -14.81 -7.45
C GLU A 50 -47.49 -14.80 -8.32
N GLU A 51 -47.64 -14.66 -9.63
CA GLU A 51 -46.50 -14.51 -10.56
C GLU A 51 -45.70 -13.24 -10.29
N LEU A 52 -46.39 -12.09 -10.12
CA LEU A 52 -45.74 -10.81 -9.80
C LEU A 52 -45.05 -10.83 -8.44
N GLU A 53 -45.63 -11.48 -7.43
CA GLU A 53 -45.01 -11.65 -6.11
C GLU A 53 -43.72 -12.46 -6.21
N LYS A 54 -43.73 -13.51 -7.04
CA LYS A 54 -42.53 -14.31 -7.33
C LYS A 54 -41.46 -13.48 -8.03
N GLU A 55 -41.81 -12.74 -9.08
CA GLU A 55 -40.89 -11.82 -9.76
C GLU A 55 -40.32 -10.77 -8.79
N LEU A 56 -41.15 -10.22 -7.89
CA LEU A 56 -40.72 -9.26 -6.87
C LEU A 56 -39.76 -9.90 -5.86
N SER A 57 -39.96 -11.18 -5.53
CA SER A 57 -39.05 -11.93 -4.65
C SER A 57 -37.70 -12.19 -5.33
N ASP A 58 -37.70 -12.55 -6.62
CA ASP A 58 -36.49 -12.77 -7.40
C ASP A 58 -35.71 -11.46 -7.60
N LEU A 59 -36.41 -10.34 -7.86
CA LEU A 59 -35.79 -9.02 -7.98
C LEU A 59 -35.16 -8.56 -6.66
N LYS A 60 -35.82 -8.84 -5.53
CA LYS A 60 -35.29 -8.54 -4.19
C LYS A 60 -34.07 -9.39 -3.87
N ALA A 61 -34.05 -10.66 -4.29
CA ALA A 61 -32.88 -11.51 -4.14
C ALA A 61 -31.71 -10.97 -4.98
N ALA A 62 -31.95 -10.61 -6.25
CA ALA A 62 -30.95 -10.02 -7.13
C ALA A 62 -30.41 -8.67 -6.62
N SER A 63 -31.26 -7.82 -6.01
CA SER A 63 -30.79 -6.57 -5.40
C SER A 63 -29.93 -6.82 -4.17
N ALA A 64 -30.27 -7.82 -3.35
CA ALA A 64 -29.46 -8.20 -2.19
C ALA A 64 -28.08 -8.73 -2.61
N ASP A 65 -28.00 -9.50 -3.69
CA ASP A 65 -26.73 -9.96 -4.26
C ASP A 65 -25.89 -8.80 -4.81
N MET A 66 -26.53 -7.79 -5.42
CA MET A 66 -25.84 -6.58 -5.88
C MET A 66 -25.29 -5.77 -4.71
N ASP A 67 -26.07 -5.57 -3.64
CA ASP A 67 -25.61 -4.88 -2.44
C ASP A 67 -24.41 -5.59 -1.80
N ALA A 68 -24.43 -6.93 -1.76
CA ALA A 68 -23.33 -7.73 -1.24
C ALA A 68 -22.06 -7.61 -2.10
N LEU A 69 -22.21 -7.61 -3.44
CA LEU A 69 -21.10 -7.39 -4.37
C LEU A 69 -20.51 -5.98 -4.26
N GLU A 70 -21.35 -4.95 -4.07
CA GLU A 70 -20.90 -3.57 -3.87
C GLU A 70 -20.10 -3.43 -2.58
N GLN A 71 -20.55 -4.07 -1.48
CA GLN A 71 -19.80 -4.11 -0.22
C GLN A 71 -18.45 -4.78 -0.40
N ALA A 72 -18.40 -5.98 -1.00
CA ALA A 72 -17.15 -6.69 -1.24
C ALA A 72 -16.18 -5.87 -2.11
N LEU A 73 -16.68 -5.21 -3.16
CA LEU A 73 -15.88 -4.33 -4.01
C LEU A 73 -15.33 -3.12 -3.23
N SER A 74 -16.12 -2.56 -2.30
CA SER A 74 -15.68 -1.45 -1.45
C SER A 74 -14.58 -1.87 -0.48
N ASP A 75 -14.69 -3.06 0.10
CA ASP A 75 -13.71 -3.65 1.00
C ASP A 75 -12.40 -3.97 0.27
N GLU A 76 -12.47 -4.55 -0.93
CA GLU A 76 -11.30 -4.82 -1.77
C GLU A 76 -10.59 -3.53 -2.18
N LYS A 77 -11.33 -2.47 -2.54
CA LYS A 77 -10.74 -1.17 -2.88
C LYS A 77 -10.00 -0.56 -1.69
N LEU A 78 -10.57 -0.67 -0.48
CA LEU A 78 -9.91 -0.24 0.75
C LEU A 78 -8.62 -1.03 0.99
N ALA A 79 -8.68 -2.37 0.86
CA ALA A 79 -7.52 -3.23 1.02
C ALA A 79 -6.42 -2.91 -0.01
N ASN A 80 -6.79 -2.68 -1.27
CA ASN A 80 -5.84 -2.27 -2.31
C ASN A 80 -5.17 -0.94 -1.98
N ALA A 81 -5.93 0.07 -1.56
CA ALA A 81 -5.36 1.37 -1.17
C ALA A 81 -4.34 1.23 -0.02
N GLN A 82 -4.64 0.39 0.98
CA GLN A 82 -3.71 0.11 2.08
C GLN A 82 -2.46 -0.63 1.60
N LEU A 83 -2.60 -1.58 0.68
CA LEU A 83 -1.47 -2.30 0.10
C LEU A 83 -0.60 -1.40 -0.78
N GLU A 84 -1.19 -0.48 -1.55
CA GLU A 84 -0.46 0.53 -2.33
C GLU A 84 0.35 1.46 -1.42
N GLU A 85 -0.21 1.91 -0.31
CA GLU A 85 0.50 2.73 0.68
C GLU A 85 1.66 1.96 1.32
N ARG A 86 1.44 0.69 1.69
CA ARG A 86 2.50 -0.19 2.22
C ARG A 86 3.57 -0.47 1.16
N MET A 87 3.21 -0.73 -0.09
CA MET A 87 4.16 -0.93 -1.17
C MET A 87 4.98 0.34 -1.41
N LYS A 88 4.35 1.52 -1.34
CA LYS A 88 5.06 2.79 -1.45
C LYS A 88 6.05 2.99 -0.30
N SER A 89 5.65 2.74 0.94
CA SER A 89 6.57 2.88 2.08
C SER A 89 7.72 1.88 2.04
N VAL A 90 7.47 0.63 1.64
CA VAL A 90 8.52 -0.38 1.42
C VAL A 90 9.46 0.00 0.28
N ARG A 91 8.93 0.57 -0.80
CA ARG A 91 9.75 1.05 -1.92
C ARG A 91 10.62 2.22 -1.48
N ASP A 92 10.06 3.20 -0.77
CA ASP A 92 10.81 4.34 -0.27
C ASP A 92 11.91 3.91 0.73
N THR A 93 11.69 2.88 1.55
CA THR A 93 12.74 2.35 2.44
C THR A 93 13.80 1.59 1.66
N ALA A 94 13.40 0.76 0.67
CA ALA A 94 14.32 0.05 -0.19
C ALA A 94 15.20 1.00 -1.02
N ASP A 95 14.62 2.05 -1.60
CA ASP A 95 15.35 3.05 -2.39
C ASP A 95 16.35 3.83 -1.53
N ARG A 96 15.99 4.14 -0.27
CA ARG A 96 16.92 4.74 0.71
C ARG A 96 18.05 3.78 1.08
N HIS A 97 17.76 2.50 1.31
CA HIS A 97 18.77 1.50 1.61
C HIS A 97 19.72 1.26 0.43
N ALA A 98 19.21 1.16 -0.80
CA ALA A 98 20.02 1.03 -2.00
C ALA A 98 20.95 2.23 -2.16
N SER A 99 20.43 3.45 -2.05
CA SER A 99 21.24 4.68 -2.11
C SER A 99 22.32 4.74 -1.03
N ALA A 100 22.00 4.31 0.20
CA ALA A 100 22.98 4.25 1.29
C ALA A 100 24.07 3.20 1.05
N MET A 101 23.70 2.03 0.51
CA MET A 101 24.66 0.98 0.14
C MET A 101 25.59 1.44 -0.99
N ASP A 102 25.07 2.14 -2.00
CA ASP A 102 25.87 2.67 -3.11
C ASP A 102 26.89 3.72 -2.61
N ILE A 103 26.47 4.61 -1.71
CA ILE A 103 27.37 5.59 -1.08
C ILE A 103 28.47 4.87 -0.29
N GLN A 104 28.09 3.86 0.51
CA GLN A 104 29.04 3.07 1.30
C GLN A 104 30.05 2.33 0.40
N ALA A 105 29.58 1.73 -0.70
CA ALA A 105 30.43 1.03 -1.65
C ALA A 105 31.44 1.97 -2.32
N LEU A 106 30.99 3.17 -2.73
CA LEU A 106 31.87 4.20 -3.30
C LEU A 106 32.91 4.70 -2.28
N GLU A 107 32.51 4.88 -1.02
CA GLU A 107 33.43 5.30 0.04
C GLU A 107 34.46 4.21 0.36
N GLN A 108 34.04 2.94 0.44
CA GLN A 108 34.95 1.80 0.58
C GLN A 108 35.91 1.67 -0.61
N GLN A 109 35.45 1.91 -1.83
CA GLN A 109 36.32 1.91 -3.01
C GLN A 109 37.38 3.01 -2.93
N LYS A 110 37.01 4.20 -2.42
CA LYS A 110 37.97 5.29 -2.21
C LYS A 110 39.00 4.96 -1.13
N THR A 111 38.59 4.39 0.00
CA THR A 111 39.53 4.04 1.09
C THR A 111 40.51 2.96 0.65
N THR A 112 40.03 1.94 -0.07
CA THR A 112 40.88 0.88 -0.62
C THR A 112 41.85 1.40 -1.68
N ALA A 113 41.41 2.27 -2.59
CA ALA A 113 42.28 2.91 -3.58
C ALA A 113 43.38 3.78 -2.94
N LYS A 114 43.03 4.52 -1.86
CA LYS A 114 44.01 5.30 -1.10
C LYS A 114 45.05 4.40 -0.42
N LEU A 115 44.60 3.35 0.26
CA LEU A 115 45.49 2.38 0.91
C LEU A 115 46.44 1.71 -0.09
N ASP A 116 45.95 1.32 -1.27
CA ASP A 116 46.80 0.74 -2.32
C ASP A 116 47.88 1.73 -2.78
N THR A 117 47.51 3.00 -2.99
CA THR A 117 48.46 4.06 -3.36
C THR A 117 49.56 4.23 -2.28
N ASP A 118 49.17 4.25 -1.01
CA ASP A 118 50.11 4.39 0.11
C ASP A 118 51.03 3.15 0.24
N LEU A 119 50.50 1.94 0.03
CA LEU A 119 51.29 0.70 0.01
C LEU A 119 52.28 0.66 -1.17
N GLN A 120 51.87 1.11 -2.36
CA GLN A 120 52.76 1.23 -3.50
C GLN A 120 53.90 2.22 -3.22
N ARG A 121 53.59 3.37 -2.59
CA ARG A 121 54.60 4.35 -2.15
C ARG A 121 55.58 3.73 -1.15
N LEU A 122 55.09 3.00 -0.15
CA LEU A 122 55.94 2.30 0.82
C LEU A 122 56.85 1.27 0.15
N ARG A 123 56.33 0.46 -0.78
CA ARG A 123 57.14 -0.51 -1.52
C ARG A 123 58.27 0.16 -2.30
N ARG A 124 57.97 1.25 -3.00
CA ARG A 124 58.97 2.03 -3.74
C ARG A 124 60.02 2.64 -2.82
N ALA A 125 59.62 3.26 -1.71
CA ALA A 125 60.55 3.83 -0.73
C ALA A 125 61.46 2.75 -0.12
N ALA A 126 60.91 1.56 0.17
CA ALA A 126 61.68 0.43 0.66
C ALA A 126 62.67 -0.14 -0.37
N GLU A 127 62.30 -0.14 -1.66
CA GLU A 127 63.20 -0.52 -2.75
C GLU A 127 64.34 0.49 -2.91
N ASP A 128 64.03 1.78 -2.89
CA ASP A 128 65.02 2.86 -2.94
C ASP A 128 65.99 2.80 -1.75
N LEU A 129 65.49 2.50 -0.54
CA LEU A 129 66.31 2.31 0.65
C LEU A 129 67.25 1.11 0.50
N ARG A 130 66.77 -0.03 -0.02
CA ARG A 130 67.62 -1.21 -0.28
C ARG A 130 68.70 -0.91 -1.32
N ALA A 131 68.35 -0.24 -2.41
CA ALA A 131 69.29 0.17 -3.44
C ALA A 131 70.35 1.13 -2.89
N SER A 132 69.95 2.09 -2.06
CA SER A 132 70.89 3.02 -1.41
C SER A 132 71.81 2.32 -0.42
N ASN A 133 71.31 1.34 0.33
CA ASN A 133 72.14 0.53 1.24
C ASN A 133 73.15 -0.34 0.48
N LEU A 134 72.75 -0.93 -0.65
CA LEU A 134 73.65 -1.70 -1.50
C LEU A 134 74.78 -0.82 -2.05
N SER A 135 74.44 0.35 -2.59
CA SER A 135 75.43 1.33 -3.08
C SER A 135 76.40 1.78 -2.00
N LEU A 136 75.89 2.04 -0.78
CA LEU A 136 76.74 2.42 0.35
C LEU A 136 77.69 1.29 0.72
N ARG A 137 77.21 0.03 0.75
CA ARG A 137 78.05 -1.15 1.04
C ARG A 137 79.14 -1.35 -0.01
N SER A 138 78.80 -1.29 -1.30
CA SER A 138 79.78 -1.41 -2.39
C SER A 138 80.86 -0.34 -2.29
N ALA A 139 80.48 0.92 -2.05
CA ALA A 139 81.43 2.02 -1.87
C ALA A 139 82.32 1.81 -0.63
N MET A 140 81.76 1.32 0.48
CA MET A 140 82.53 0.97 1.68
C MET A 140 83.50 -0.20 1.44
N GLU A 141 83.12 -1.21 0.67
CA GLU A 141 83.97 -2.34 0.28
C GLU A 141 85.15 -1.89 -0.59
N GLU A 142 84.94 -0.91 -1.47
CA GLU A 142 85.97 -0.27 -2.29
C GLU A 142 86.82 0.75 -1.50
N GLY A 143 86.49 1.00 -0.23
CA GLY A 143 87.16 2.01 0.61
C GLY A 143 86.81 3.46 0.26
N LEU A 144 85.82 3.67 -0.60
CA LEU A 144 85.33 4.96 -1.05
C LEU A 144 84.20 5.43 -0.11
N SER A 145 84.54 6.21 0.92
CA SER A 145 83.53 6.87 1.73
C SER A 145 83.08 8.17 1.06
N GLU A 146 81.92 8.13 0.41
CA GLU A 146 81.37 9.28 -0.30
C GLU A 146 80.21 9.92 0.49
N PRO A 147 80.36 11.14 1.05
CA PRO A 147 79.35 11.79 1.88
C PRO A 147 77.96 11.89 1.24
N HIS A 148 77.90 11.99 -0.09
CA HIS A 148 76.63 12.05 -0.81
C HIS A 148 75.83 10.74 -0.80
N LEU A 149 76.48 9.58 -0.61
CA LEU A 149 75.79 8.28 -0.51
C LEU A 149 75.14 8.12 0.86
N ILE A 150 75.81 8.63 1.90
CA ILE A 150 75.26 8.70 3.25
C ILE A 150 74.02 9.61 3.26
N ASN A 151 74.11 10.81 2.68
CA ASN A 151 72.97 11.72 2.58
C ASN A 151 71.82 11.09 1.78
N LYS A 152 72.11 10.39 0.68
CA LYS A 152 71.10 9.66 -0.10
C LYS A 152 70.42 8.55 0.70
N ALA A 153 71.20 7.78 1.47
CA ALA A 153 70.67 6.73 2.34
C ALA A 153 69.79 7.29 3.46
N MET A 154 70.21 8.38 4.11
CA MET A 154 69.42 9.07 5.13
C MET A 154 68.11 9.62 4.56
N LEU A 155 68.12 10.19 3.35
CA LEU A 155 66.90 10.66 2.69
C LEU A 155 65.95 9.51 2.36
N ALA A 156 66.48 8.38 1.87
CA ALA A 156 65.69 7.18 1.60
C ALA A 156 65.08 6.58 2.88
N GLU A 157 65.80 6.62 4.00
CA GLU A 157 65.32 6.16 5.30
C GLU A 157 64.19 7.07 5.82
N LEU A 158 64.37 8.39 5.75
CA LEU A 158 63.31 9.35 6.11
C LEU A 158 62.06 9.18 5.24
N GLU A 159 62.21 8.96 3.93
CA GLU A 159 61.06 8.72 3.05
C GLU A 159 60.38 7.39 3.37
N THR A 160 61.13 6.35 3.71
CA THR A 160 60.57 5.07 4.17
C THR A 160 59.79 5.25 5.47
N LEU A 161 60.33 5.96 6.47
CA LEU A 161 59.63 6.24 7.72
C LEU A 161 58.34 7.04 7.50
N ARG A 162 58.38 8.04 6.62
CA ARG A 162 57.18 8.82 6.24
C ARG A 162 56.13 7.94 5.56
N ALA A 163 56.55 7.07 4.63
CA ALA A 163 55.65 6.16 3.94
C ALA A 163 55.04 5.13 4.90
N THR A 164 55.83 4.58 5.83
CA THR A 164 55.33 3.67 6.88
C THR A 164 54.26 4.36 7.72
N ARG A 165 54.54 5.57 8.21
CA ARG A 165 53.56 6.33 8.99
C ARG A 165 52.31 6.68 8.20
N ALA A 166 52.44 7.01 6.91
CA ALA A 166 51.28 7.28 6.06
C ALA A 166 50.37 6.04 5.92
N VAL A 167 50.97 4.86 5.70
CA VAL A 167 50.24 3.58 5.65
C VAL A 167 49.55 3.28 6.99
N GLU A 168 50.24 3.45 8.12
CA GLU A 168 49.65 3.23 9.45
C GLU A 168 48.44 4.14 9.71
N MET A 169 48.53 5.42 9.36
CA MET A 169 47.41 6.35 9.50
C MET A 169 46.25 5.97 8.57
N ALA A 170 46.53 5.62 7.31
CA ALA A 170 45.50 5.17 6.37
C ALA A 170 44.81 3.87 6.81
N GLN A 171 45.55 2.94 7.42
CA GLN A 171 44.99 1.72 8.02
C GLN A 171 44.11 2.05 9.23
N ALA A 172 44.57 2.94 10.12
CA ALA A 172 43.77 3.37 11.27
C ALA A 172 42.45 4.03 10.83
N ASP A 173 42.51 4.93 9.84
CA ASP A 173 41.32 5.56 9.25
C ASP A 173 40.36 4.51 8.66
N ALA A 174 40.88 3.52 7.92
CA ALA A 174 40.07 2.45 7.34
C ALA A 174 39.41 1.56 8.40
N VAL A 175 40.12 1.24 9.49
CA VAL A 175 39.56 0.49 10.63
C VAL A 175 38.48 1.30 11.34
N LEU A 176 38.71 2.58 11.60
CA LEU A 176 37.71 3.46 12.22
C LEU A 176 36.45 3.56 11.35
N ALA A 177 36.60 3.74 10.04
CA ALA A 177 35.48 3.77 9.09
C ALA A 177 34.68 2.45 9.07
N ALA A 178 35.35 1.30 9.26
CA ALA A 178 34.68 0.00 9.34
C ALA A 178 33.96 -0.21 10.68
N LEU A 179 34.49 0.31 11.78
CA LEU A 179 33.91 0.17 13.13
C LEU A 179 32.76 1.14 13.40
N ASP A 180 32.81 2.36 12.87
CA ASP A 180 31.78 3.40 13.09
C ASP A 180 30.33 2.92 12.86
N PRO A 181 29.97 2.24 11.75
CA PRO A 181 28.61 1.73 11.57
C PRO A 181 28.23 0.62 12.57
N LEU A 182 29.18 -0.23 12.98
CA LEU A 182 28.93 -1.29 13.97
C LEU A 182 28.66 -0.71 15.35
N VAL A 183 29.38 0.34 15.74
CA VAL A 183 29.18 1.05 17.00
C VAL A 183 27.83 1.78 17.00
N LYS A 184 27.48 2.47 15.91
CA LYS A 184 26.18 3.13 15.76
C LYS A 184 25.02 2.15 15.86
N ARG A 185 25.13 0.98 15.21
CA ARG A 185 24.13 -0.09 15.29
C ARG A 185 24.01 -0.63 16.72
N ALA A 186 25.13 -0.94 17.37
CA ALA A 186 25.12 -1.40 18.76
C ALA A 186 24.50 -0.39 19.73
N ALA A 187 24.73 0.91 19.52
CA ALA A 187 24.10 1.97 20.31
C ALA A 187 22.58 2.07 20.07
N GLN A 188 22.12 1.90 18.83
CA GLN A 188 20.69 1.86 18.50
C GLN A 188 20.00 0.64 19.11
N ASP A 189 20.64 -0.52 19.05
CA ASP A 189 20.11 -1.77 19.61
C ASP A 189 20.02 -1.68 21.15
N ALA A 190 21.01 -1.06 21.80
CA ALA A 190 20.98 -0.79 23.24
C ALA A 190 19.88 0.22 23.64
N ALA A 191 19.64 1.25 22.82
CA ALA A 191 18.57 2.23 23.07
C ALA A 191 17.18 1.59 22.98
N LYS A 192 16.95 0.72 21.99
CA LYS A 192 15.69 -0.02 21.84
C LYS A 192 15.44 -0.98 23.00
N ALA A 193 16.47 -1.68 23.48
CA ALA A 193 16.36 -2.57 24.63
C ALA A 193 15.95 -1.82 25.91
N GLY A 194 16.44 -0.59 26.12
CA GLY A 194 16.06 0.24 27.26
C GLY A 194 14.65 0.82 27.18
N GLU A 195 14.12 1.06 25.97
CA GLU A 195 12.73 1.52 25.77
C GLU A 195 11.73 0.39 26.05
N GLU A 196 12.04 -0.85 25.68
CA GLU A 196 11.17 -2.02 25.94
C GLU A 196 11.06 -2.35 27.45
N GLU A 197 12.13 -2.17 28.23
CA GLU A 197 12.11 -2.34 29.70
C GLU A 197 11.30 -1.24 30.43
N GLY A 198 11.24 -0.02 29.89
CA GLY A 198 10.51 1.11 30.48
C GLY A 198 8.99 1.07 30.28
N THR A 199 8.49 0.37 29.27
CA THR A 199 7.05 0.23 28.99
C THR A 199 6.33 -0.85 29.80
N HIS A 200 7.06 -1.65 30.57
CA HIS A 200 6.51 -2.74 31.39
C HIS A 200 6.52 -2.46 32.91
N ALA A 201 6.88 -1.24 33.34
CA ALA A 201 6.81 -0.78 34.73
C ALA A 201 5.70 0.28 34.90
#